data_AF-A0ABD3P6Q7-F1
#
_entry.id   AF-A0ABD3P6Q7-F1
#
_cell.length_a   1.000
_cell.length_b   1.000
_cell.length_c   1.000
_cell.angle_alpha   90.00
_cell.angle_beta   90.00
_cell.angle_gamma   90.00
#
_symmetry.space_group_name_H-M   'P 1'
#
loop_
_entity.id
_entity.type
_entity.pdbx_description
1 polymer ?
#
loop_
_entity_poly.entity_id
_entity_poly.type
_entity_poly.pdbx_seq_one_letter_code
_entity_poly.pdbx_strand_id
1 'polypeptide(L)'
;MTSNPLFECLSTERPSLLSISFASDPTASLGVRLSNHDNGLTNEMFAPGYASVANLIDDGETLAKKAGVKVGDYIVAINGEGFRRFPPDFKEEELKDVTEGVDLIHFADDDVHNDASSAAAADTENEIEKVKKQHLKDRVMTSKKPGDTYEALLGKIRAVKTSSDPLLVSMERYSYDARVHSWSRFLSARNGNVPSAMTMIQAHERWRSEYFPIDLTAEGLQRVLKAHAVSEIDVTHESEEDISACVYIDFAKLQSLRSVDIDENDALADDVIKAFVIYTETLLAKSADPRRPKSCQFVDLTGVSLKQGVHARLLKKLYGTFEPNYPETLEKMVMYPVPKIMASAVNAMLSFVNENTRKKFIITDDLVVVCKELGWNIKEIENCGSVNGYMKKHLKHGLSFVFD
;
A
#
# COMPACT_ATOMS: atom_id res chain seq x y z
N MET A 1 -15.50 -10.89 23.71
CA MET A 1 -14.87 -9.69 23.12
C MET A 1 -14.56 -10.03 21.68
N THR A 2 -15.26 -9.43 20.72
CA THR A 2 -14.97 -9.63 19.29
C THR A 2 -13.77 -8.76 18.93
N SER A 3 -12.58 -9.36 18.85
CA SER A 3 -11.40 -8.70 18.30
C SER A 3 -11.69 -8.37 16.84
N ASN A 4 -11.78 -7.09 16.49
CA ASN A 4 -11.85 -6.68 15.10
C ASN A 4 -10.62 -7.24 14.37
N PRO A 5 -10.77 -7.79 13.15
CA PRO A 5 -9.63 -8.24 12.37
C PRO A 5 -8.69 -7.05 12.17
N LEU A 6 -7.39 -7.28 12.38
CA LEU A 6 -6.34 -6.25 12.22
C LEU A 6 -6.32 -5.60 10.83
N PHE A 7 -6.86 -6.31 9.83
CA PHE A 7 -6.99 -5.86 8.46
C PHE A 7 -8.40 -6.19 7.98
N GLU A 8 -9.25 -5.18 7.81
CA GLU A 8 -10.57 -5.33 7.17
C GLU A 8 -10.44 -5.28 5.63
N CYS A 9 -11.50 -5.67 4.91
CA CYS A 9 -11.56 -5.57 3.45
C CYS A 9 -11.79 -4.11 3.03
N LEU A 10 -10.72 -3.36 2.75
CA LEU A 10 -10.72 -1.90 2.61
C LEU A 10 -11.01 -1.37 1.18
N SER A 11 -11.89 -2.04 0.41
CA SER A 11 -12.46 -1.42 -0.80
C SER A 11 -13.58 -0.41 -0.47
N THR A 12 -14.12 -0.47 0.76
CA THR A 12 -15.22 0.35 1.28
C THR A 12 -14.81 1.28 2.43
N GLU A 13 -13.50 1.56 2.57
CA GLU A 13 -12.99 2.38 3.67
C GLU A 13 -13.77 3.69 3.83
N ARG A 14 -14.31 3.89 5.03
CA ARG A 14 -14.81 5.19 5.44
C ARG A 14 -13.60 6.00 5.90
N PRO A 15 -13.27 7.11 5.23
CA PRO A 15 -12.16 7.93 5.68
C PRO A 15 -12.44 8.43 7.10
N SER A 16 -11.37 8.53 7.90
CA SER A 16 -11.50 9.22 9.19
C SER A 16 -11.65 10.71 8.92
N LEU A 17 -12.71 11.29 9.48
CA LEU A 17 -13.04 12.70 9.32
C LEU A 17 -12.31 13.50 10.41
N LEU A 18 -11.50 14.47 9.99
CA LEU A 18 -10.87 15.44 10.87
C LEU A 18 -11.50 16.82 10.61
N SER A 19 -12.12 17.40 11.63
CA SER A 19 -12.70 18.73 11.55
C SER A 19 -11.82 19.76 12.25
N ILE A 20 -11.44 20.81 11.53
CA ILE A 20 -10.57 21.89 12.02
C ILE A 20 -11.37 23.18 12.00
N SER A 21 -11.53 23.82 13.15
CA SER A 21 -12.23 25.09 13.28
C SER A 21 -11.27 26.23 13.59
N PHE A 22 -11.43 27.35 12.89
CA PHE A 22 -10.67 28.59 13.11
C PHE A 22 -11.40 29.55 14.05
N ALA A 23 -12.46 29.10 14.75
CA ALA A 23 -13.31 29.95 15.59
C ALA A 23 -12.56 30.72 16.68
N SER A 24 -11.49 30.14 17.23
CA SER A 24 -10.68 30.75 18.29
C SER A 24 -9.56 31.66 17.78
N ASP A 25 -9.19 31.56 16.50
CA ASP A 25 -8.20 32.41 15.85
C ASP A 25 -8.50 32.48 14.33
N PRO A 26 -9.35 33.44 13.91
CA PRO A 26 -9.73 33.60 12.50
C PRO A 26 -8.55 33.98 11.59
N THR A 27 -7.44 34.44 12.17
CA THR A 27 -6.23 34.85 11.44
C THR A 27 -5.19 33.75 11.33
N ALA A 28 -5.38 32.65 12.07
CA ALA A 28 -4.45 31.54 12.06
C ALA A 28 -4.32 30.94 10.65
N SER A 29 -3.10 30.57 10.30
CA SER A 29 -2.83 29.72 9.15
C SER A 29 -3.09 28.26 9.53
N LEU A 30 -3.66 27.48 8.59
CA LEU A 30 -3.71 26.02 8.74
C LEU A 30 -2.29 25.45 8.94
N GLY A 31 -1.28 26.06 8.30
CA GLY A 31 0.11 25.61 8.42
C GLY A 31 0.42 24.37 7.60
N VAL A 32 -0.22 24.21 6.45
CA VAL A 32 0.02 23.11 5.49
C VAL A 32 0.41 23.69 4.13
N ARG A 33 1.28 22.98 3.41
CA ARG A 33 1.42 23.12 1.95
C ARG A 33 0.61 22.05 1.28
N LEU A 34 -0.19 22.45 0.29
CA LEU A 34 -1.02 21.53 -0.47
C LEU A 34 -0.29 21.09 -1.75
N SER A 35 -0.42 19.83 -2.12
CA SER A 35 0.04 19.26 -3.39
C SER A 35 -1.11 18.62 -4.15
N ASN A 36 -0.86 18.34 -5.43
CA ASN A 36 -1.80 17.77 -6.38
C ASN A 36 -3.13 18.51 -6.34
N HIS A 37 -3.10 19.75 -6.83
CA HIS A 37 -4.27 20.28 -7.49
C HIS A 37 -4.42 19.51 -8.80
N ASP A 38 -5.60 18.98 -9.01
CA ASP A 38 -6.02 18.36 -10.26
C ASP A 38 -5.57 19.23 -11.45
N ASN A 39 -4.63 18.73 -12.24
CA ASN A 39 -4.11 19.44 -13.41
C ASN A 39 -5.03 19.24 -14.63
N GLY A 40 -6.14 18.53 -14.45
CA GLY A 40 -7.09 18.20 -15.51
C GLY A 40 -6.59 17.14 -16.48
N LEU A 41 -5.60 16.32 -16.08
CA LEU A 41 -5.10 15.24 -16.93
C LEU A 41 -6.02 14.02 -16.87
N THR A 42 -6.25 13.38 -18.01
CA THR A 42 -7.14 12.22 -18.16
C THR A 42 -6.68 10.96 -17.41
N ASN A 43 -5.50 10.96 -16.82
CA ASN A 43 -5.00 9.90 -15.93
C ASN A 43 -5.27 10.20 -14.43
N GLU A 44 -5.82 11.37 -14.10
CA GLU A 44 -6.23 11.79 -12.75
C GLU A 44 -7.73 11.52 -12.48
N MET A 45 -8.44 10.86 -13.41
CA MET A 45 -9.90 10.60 -13.41
C MET A 45 -10.45 9.86 -12.18
N PHE A 46 -9.60 9.41 -11.26
CA PHE A 46 -9.97 8.62 -10.07
C PHE A 46 -9.65 9.31 -8.74
N ALA A 47 -9.10 10.53 -8.76
CA ALA A 47 -8.88 11.33 -7.56
C ALA A 47 -10.02 12.37 -7.42
N PRO A 48 -10.82 12.34 -6.33
CA PRO A 48 -11.79 13.40 -6.04
C PRO A 48 -11.14 14.79 -6.09
N GLY A 49 -11.94 15.83 -6.38
CA GLY A 49 -11.52 17.25 -6.44
C GLY A 49 -11.09 17.86 -5.10
N TYR A 50 -10.25 17.16 -4.35
CA TYR A 50 -9.62 17.60 -3.13
C TYR A 50 -8.28 18.28 -3.44
N ALA A 51 -7.77 18.98 -2.43
CA ALA A 51 -6.34 19.26 -2.32
C ALA A 51 -5.78 18.42 -1.19
N SER A 52 -4.53 17.98 -1.33
CA SER A 52 -3.93 17.09 -0.35
C SER A 52 -2.78 17.75 0.38
N VAL A 53 -2.56 17.38 1.64
CA VAL A 53 -1.45 17.88 2.42
C VAL A 53 -0.15 17.27 1.92
N ALA A 54 0.70 18.10 1.33
CA ALA A 54 2.03 17.73 0.84
C ALA A 54 3.08 17.79 1.94
N ASN A 55 2.98 18.84 2.77
CA ASN A 55 3.93 19.11 3.83
C ASN A 55 3.25 19.93 4.94
N LEU A 56 3.71 19.77 6.17
CA LEU A 56 3.38 20.64 7.28
C LEU A 56 4.43 21.76 7.34
N ILE A 57 4.02 22.98 7.66
CA ILE A 57 4.96 24.09 7.84
C ILE A 57 5.71 23.87 9.16
N ASP A 58 7.04 23.84 9.10
CA ASP A 58 7.89 23.51 10.24
C ASP A 58 7.92 24.59 11.32
N ASP A 59 7.65 25.85 10.95
CA ASP A 59 7.68 27.00 11.85
C ASP A 59 6.52 27.00 12.86
N GLY A 60 6.81 26.55 14.08
CA GLY A 60 5.95 26.66 15.24
C GLY A 60 4.79 25.64 15.31
N GLU A 61 3.92 25.88 16.29
CA GLU A 61 2.76 25.02 16.59
C GLU A 61 1.53 25.49 15.79
N THR A 62 1.42 25.05 14.53
CA THR A 62 0.33 25.41 13.62
C THR A 62 -0.99 24.74 13.99
N LEU A 63 -2.12 25.26 13.49
CA LEU A 63 -3.43 24.63 13.70
C LEU A 63 -3.48 23.20 13.16
N ALA A 64 -2.84 22.92 12.01
CA ALA A 64 -2.73 21.58 11.48
C ALA A 64 -1.99 20.62 12.44
N LYS A 65 -0.86 21.06 13.01
CA LYS A 65 -0.12 20.26 14.00
C LYS A 65 -0.95 19.99 15.25
N LYS A 66 -1.63 21.01 15.79
CA LYS A 66 -2.52 20.90 16.96
C LYS A 66 -3.70 19.96 16.73
N ALA A 67 -4.24 19.97 15.51
CA ALA A 67 -5.35 19.10 15.09
C ALA A 67 -4.88 17.71 14.66
N GLY A 68 -3.57 17.42 14.67
CA GLY A 68 -3.02 16.12 14.27
C GLY A 68 -3.14 15.82 12.78
N VAL A 69 -3.14 16.84 11.92
CA VAL A 69 -3.06 16.71 10.46
C VAL A 69 -1.75 16.05 10.06
N LYS A 70 -1.79 15.18 9.06
CA LYS A 70 -0.64 14.46 8.51
C LYS A 70 -0.49 14.71 7.01
N VAL A 71 0.72 14.49 6.49
CA VAL A 71 0.96 14.42 5.06
C VAL A 71 0.09 13.30 4.47
N GLY A 72 -0.56 13.58 3.33
CA GLY A 72 -1.50 12.67 2.69
C GLY A 72 -2.98 12.85 3.07
N ASP A 73 -3.29 13.64 4.11
CA ASP A 73 -4.68 14.02 4.43
C ASP A 73 -5.28 14.88 3.30
N TYR A 74 -6.59 14.75 3.07
CA TYR A 74 -7.30 15.44 1.98
C TYR A 74 -8.29 16.46 2.51
N ILE A 75 -8.35 17.64 1.89
CA ILE A 75 -9.39 18.63 2.15
C ILE A 75 -10.61 18.28 1.31
N VAL A 76 -11.76 18.06 1.95
CA VAL A 76 -12.96 17.52 1.30
C VAL A 76 -14.24 18.31 1.55
N ALA A 77 -14.26 19.19 2.56
CA ALA A 77 -15.31 20.19 2.71
C ALA A 77 -14.79 21.41 3.47
N ILE A 78 -15.38 22.57 3.21
CA ILE A 78 -15.21 23.78 4.00
C ILE A 78 -16.60 24.29 4.39
N ASN A 79 -16.81 24.59 5.68
CA ASN A 79 -18.10 25.01 6.26
C ASN A 79 -19.25 24.06 5.93
N GLY A 80 -18.96 22.76 5.78
CA GLY A 80 -19.94 21.75 5.38
C GLY A 80 -20.26 21.72 3.89
N GLU A 81 -19.75 22.66 3.10
CA GLU A 81 -19.84 22.63 1.64
C GLU A 81 -18.72 21.72 1.09
N GLY A 82 -19.12 20.60 0.49
CA GLY A 82 -18.20 19.62 -0.07
C GLY A 82 -17.32 20.16 -1.21
N PHE A 83 -16.15 19.53 -1.38
CA PHE A 83 -15.24 19.66 -2.52
C PHE A 83 -15.22 18.40 -3.38
N ARG A 84 -16.10 17.44 -3.11
CA ARG A 84 -16.12 16.17 -3.83
C ARG A 84 -16.59 16.41 -5.28
N ARG A 85 -15.81 15.94 -6.25
CA ARG A 85 -16.13 15.99 -7.69
C ARG A 85 -17.33 15.13 -8.12
N PHE A 86 -18.02 14.48 -7.18
CA PHE A 86 -19.17 13.58 -7.42
C PHE A 86 -20.16 13.69 -6.26
N PRO A 87 -21.44 13.29 -6.42
CA PRO A 87 -22.47 13.81 -7.30
C PRO A 87 -23.51 14.77 -6.65
N PRO A 88 -23.53 15.10 -5.33
CA PRO A 88 -24.69 15.80 -4.78
C PRO A 88 -24.80 17.26 -5.25
N ASP A 89 -23.71 17.84 -5.78
CA ASP A 89 -23.61 19.27 -6.09
C ASP A 89 -23.69 19.61 -7.58
N PHE A 90 -23.68 18.61 -8.47
CA PHE A 90 -23.71 18.83 -9.93
C PHE A 90 -24.97 18.25 -10.54
N LYS A 91 -25.53 18.96 -11.53
CA LYS A 91 -26.68 18.46 -12.27
C LYS A 91 -26.26 17.23 -13.06
N GLU A 92 -27.12 16.22 -13.11
CA GLU A 92 -26.85 14.96 -13.78
C GLU A 92 -26.48 15.15 -15.27
N GLU A 93 -26.96 16.23 -15.87
CA GLU A 93 -26.71 16.68 -17.23
C GLU A 93 -25.24 17.05 -17.50
N GLU A 94 -24.49 17.40 -16.45
CA GLU A 94 -23.10 17.89 -16.52
C GLU A 94 -22.06 16.76 -16.35
N LEU A 95 -22.51 15.54 -16.05
CA LEU A 95 -21.70 14.39 -15.72
C LEU A 95 -21.61 13.41 -16.90
N LYS A 96 -20.39 13.10 -17.38
CA LYS A 96 -20.14 12.15 -18.47
C LYS A 96 -19.62 10.81 -17.95
N ASP A 97 -20.17 9.70 -18.44
CA ASP A 97 -19.66 8.35 -18.17
C ASP A 97 -18.35 8.12 -18.97
N VAL A 98 -17.28 7.76 -18.28
CA VAL A 98 -15.96 7.50 -18.92
C VAL A 98 -15.74 6.03 -19.28
N THR A 99 -16.67 5.15 -18.92
CA THR A 99 -16.66 3.73 -19.33
C THR A 99 -17.39 3.49 -20.64
N GLU A 100 -18.10 4.50 -21.16
CA GLU A 100 -18.84 4.44 -22.41
C GLU A 100 -17.87 4.22 -23.60
N GLY A 101 -17.88 3.00 -24.15
CA GLY A 101 -17.05 2.59 -25.29
C GLY A 101 -15.73 1.89 -24.93
N VAL A 102 -15.47 1.60 -23.64
CA VAL A 102 -14.36 0.73 -23.24
C VAL A 102 -14.85 -0.72 -23.24
N ASP A 103 -14.31 -1.55 -24.12
CA ASP A 103 -14.67 -2.97 -24.21
C ASP A 103 -14.02 -3.76 -23.06
N LEU A 104 -14.71 -3.79 -21.92
CA LEU A 104 -14.22 -4.38 -20.66
C LEU A 104 -14.26 -5.92 -20.66
N ILE A 105 -14.73 -6.57 -21.74
CA ILE A 105 -15.08 -7.99 -21.77
C ILE A 105 -13.91 -8.89 -22.23
N HIS A 106 -12.83 -8.36 -22.80
CA HIS A 106 -11.78 -9.19 -23.41
C HIS A 106 -10.71 -9.82 -22.49
N PHE A 107 -10.98 -10.01 -21.19
CA PHE A 107 -10.00 -10.62 -20.26
C PHE A 107 -10.47 -11.90 -19.56
N ALA A 108 -11.62 -12.44 -19.94
CA ALA A 108 -12.05 -13.76 -19.52
C ALA A 108 -12.28 -14.61 -20.77
N ASP A 109 -11.22 -15.20 -21.31
CA ASP A 109 -11.27 -16.42 -22.13
C ASP A 109 -9.84 -16.85 -22.48
N ASP A 110 -9.23 -17.60 -21.56
CA ASP A 110 -8.36 -18.74 -21.87
C ASP A 110 -8.43 -19.60 -20.61
N ASP A 111 -9.09 -20.75 -20.72
CA ASP A 111 -9.45 -21.72 -19.67
C ASP A 111 -10.78 -21.46 -18.95
N VAL A 112 -11.87 -22.05 -19.45
CA VAL A 112 -12.66 -23.08 -18.72
C VAL A 112 -13.72 -23.67 -19.65
N HIS A 113 -13.83 -25.00 -19.57
CA HIS A 113 -14.77 -25.84 -20.31
C HIS A 113 -16.24 -25.51 -20.04
N ASN A 114 -17.03 -25.61 -21.12
CA ASN A 114 -18.48 -25.69 -21.14
C ASN A 114 -19.03 -26.70 -20.11
N ASP A 115 -19.92 -26.24 -19.24
CA ASP A 115 -21.17 -26.96 -18.98
C ASP A 115 -22.26 -25.99 -18.51
N ALA A 116 -23.37 -26.02 -19.23
CA ALA A 116 -24.54 -25.17 -19.02
C ALA A 116 -25.51 -25.81 -18.03
N SER A 117 -26.09 -25.00 -17.12
CA SER A 117 -27.52 -25.13 -16.85
C SER A 117 -28.10 -23.82 -16.29
N SER A 118 -29.33 -23.56 -16.71
CA SER A 118 -30.14 -22.35 -16.54
C SER A 118 -30.88 -22.32 -15.20
N ALA A 119 -30.85 -21.18 -14.50
CA ALA A 119 -31.99 -20.60 -13.77
C ALA A 119 -31.58 -19.29 -13.06
N ALA A 120 -31.95 -18.11 -13.57
CA ALA A 120 -32.10 -16.90 -12.77
C ALA A 120 -32.76 -15.76 -13.56
N ALA A 121 -34.08 -15.62 -13.45
CA ALA A 121 -34.82 -14.44 -13.94
C ALA A 121 -35.26 -13.51 -12.79
N ALA A 122 -34.85 -13.80 -11.55
CA ALA A 122 -35.18 -13.02 -10.36
C ALA A 122 -33.99 -12.21 -9.79
N ASP A 123 -32.78 -12.41 -10.32
CA ASP A 123 -31.57 -11.68 -9.89
C ASP A 123 -31.32 -10.41 -10.71
N THR A 124 -32.09 -10.20 -11.78
CA THR A 124 -31.84 -9.14 -12.76
C THR A 124 -32.10 -7.74 -12.20
N GLU A 125 -33.08 -7.55 -11.31
CA GLU A 125 -33.34 -6.22 -10.73
C GLU A 125 -32.28 -5.80 -9.72
N ASN A 126 -31.79 -6.72 -8.90
CA ASN A 126 -30.68 -6.46 -7.98
C ASN A 126 -29.38 -6.24 -8.73
N GLU A 127 -29.12 -7.00 -9.81
CA GLU A 127 -27.99 -6.73 -10.70
C GLU A 127 -28.13 -5.36 -11.39
N ILE A 128 -29.30 -5.00 -11.91
CA ILE A 128 -29.51 -3.69 -12.56
C ILE A 128 -29.32 -2.55 -11.56
N GLU A 129 -29.78 -2.67 -10.31
CA GLU A 129 -29.58 -1.63 -9.30
C GLU A 129 -28.11 -1.55 -8.84
N LYS A 130 -27.43 -2.70 -8.76
CA LYS A 130 -26.00 -2.79 -8.43
C LYS A 130 -25.13 -2.22 -9.56
N VAL A 131 -25.47 -2.50 -10.82
CA VAL A 131 -24.87 -1.94 -12.03
C VAL A 131 -25.14 -0.43 -12.12
N LYS A 132 -26.37 0.05 -11.83
CA LYS A 132 -26.67 1.49 -11.77
C LYS A 132 -25.89 2.22 -10.67
N LYS A 133 -25.76 1.62 -9.48
CA LYS A 133 -24.93 2.17 -8.39
C LYS A 133 -23.43 2.12 -8.71
N GLN A 134 -23.00 1.17 -9.54
CA GLN A 134 -21.63 1.10 -10.04
C GLN A 134 -21.38 2.19 -11.10
N HIS A 135 -22.27 2.36 -12.09
CA HIS A 135 -22.17 3.42 -13.10
C HIS A 135 -22.16 4.84 -12.50
N LEU A 136 -22.85 5.08 -11.40
CA LEU A 136 -22.80 6.38 -10.70
C LEU A 136 -21.41 6.74 -10.14
N LYS A 137 -20.54 5.75 -9.90
CA LYS A 137 -19.17 5.98 -9.40
C LYS A 137 -18.19 6.35 -10.52
N ASP A 138 -18.60 6.17 -11.79
CA ASP A 138 -17.72 6.28 -12.95
C ASP A 138 -18.02 7.52 -13.83
N ARG A 139 -18.79 8.50 -13.33
CA ARG A 139 -19.21 9.70 -14.09
C ARG A 139 -18.47 10.99 -13.69
N VAL A 140 -17.62 11.54 -14.54
CA VAL A 140 -16.82 12.75 -14.24
C VAL A 140 -17.41 14.03 -14.83
N MET A 141 -17.11 15.17 -14.20
CA MET A 141 -17.35 16.50 -14.76
C MET A 141 -16.36 16.79 -15.89
N THR A 142 -16.86 17.03 -17.11
CA THR A 142 -16.03 17.53 -18.21
C THR A 142 -16.01 19.05 -18.18
N SER A 143 -15.07 19.66 -17.45
CA SER A 143 -14.88 21.11 -17.57
C SER A 143 -14.37 21.45 -18.98
N LYS A 144 -14.84 22.55 -19.57
CA LYS A 144 -14.48 22.94 -20.95
C LYS A 144 -13.07 23.52 -21.08
N LYS A 145 -12.39 23.87 -19.97
CA LYS A 145 -11.01 24.39 -19.97
C LYS A 145 -10.20 23.86 -18.79
N PRO A 146 -8.94 23.45 -19.00
CA PRO A 146 -8.02 23.11 -17.91
C PRO A 146 -7.90 24.28 -16.92
N GLY A 147 -8.08 24.03 -15.63
CA GLY A 147 -7.92 25.02 -14.55
C GLY A 147 -9.20 25.67 -14.03
N ASP A 148 -10.34 25.58 -14.73
CA ASP A 148 -11.61 26.17 -14.28
C ASP A 148 -12.05 25.62 -12.91
N THR A 149 -11.78 24.34 -12.66
CA THR A 149 -12.09 23.67 -11.39
C THR A 149 -11.21 24.14 -10.23
N TYR A 150 -9.95 24.47 -10.50
CA TYR A 150 -9.02 24.99 -9.49
C TYR A 150 -9.36 26.43 -9.11
N GLU A 151 -9.72 27.27 -10.09
CA GLU A 151 -10.20 28.64 -9.81
C GLU A 151 -11.55 28.64 -9.09
N ALA A 152 -12.44 27.70 -9.40
CA ALA A 152 -13.69 27.53 -8.64
C ALA A 152 -13.42 27.12 -7.17
N LEU A 153 -12.45 26.23 -6.94
CA LEU A 153 -12.00 25.83 -5.60
C LEU A 153 -11.40 27.01 -4.84
N LEU A 154 -10.46 27.73 -5.45
CA LEU A 154 -9.85 28.93 -4.86
C LEU A 154 -10.90 30.01 -4.61
N GLY A 155 -11.89 30.16 -5.50
CA GLY A 155 -13.04 31.03 -5.33
C GLY A 155 -13.85 30.70 -4.09
N LYS A 156 -14.20 29.42 -3.88
CA LYS A 156 -14.87 28.97 -2.64
C LYS A 156 -14.03 29.22 -1.39
N ILE A 157 -12.73 28.89 -1.43
CA ILE A 157 -11.82 29.15 -0.30
C ILE A 157 -11.76 30.65 0.03
N ARG A 158 -11.68 31.52 -0.99
CA ARG A 158 -11.69 32.97 -0.81
C ARG A 158 -13.03 33.46 -0.25
N ALA A 159 -14.14 32.97 -0.80
CA ALA A 159 -15.49 33.33 -0.33
C ALA A 159 -15.71 32.96 1.14
N VAL A 160 -15.24 31.78 1.54
CA VAL A 160 -15.34 31.36 2.94
C VAL A 160 -14.38 32.14 3.83
N LYS A 161 -13.17 32.46 3.37
CA LYS A 161 -12.26 33.36 4.10
C LYS A 161 -12.83 34.76 4.32
N THR A 162 -13.75 35.19 3.45
CA THR A 162 -14.44 36.49 3.59
C THR A 162 -15.75 36.40 4.37
N SER A 163 -16.23 35.21 4.73
CA SER A 163 -17.42 35.08 5.58
C SER A 163 -17.07 35.39 7.04
N SER A 164 -18.06 35.88 7.79
CA SER A 164 -17.92 36.12 9.24
C SER A 164 -18.01 34.85 10.07
N ASP A 165 -18.30 33.71 9.43
CA ASP A 165 -18.48 32.43 10.09
C ASP A 165 -17.12 31.76 10.33
N PRO A 166 -16.95 31.03 11.44
CA PRO A 166 -15.72 30.31 11.69
C PRO A 166 -15.47 29.27 10.58
N LEU A 167 -14.32 29.39 9.92
CA LEU A 167 -13.89 28.44 8.91
C LEU A 167 -13.81 27.04 9.55
N LEU A 168 -14.58 26.08 9.02
CA LEU A 168 -14.57 24.68 9.39
C LEU A 168 -14.03 23.88 8.21
N VAL A 169 -12.81 23.36 8.32
CA VAL A 169 -12.22 22.49 7.29
C VAL A 169 -12.47 21.05 7.70
N SER A 170 -13.17 20.29 6.86
CA SER A 170 -13.26 18.85 6.98
C SER A 170 -12.19 18.20 6.12
N MET A 171 -11.41 17.35 6.75
CA MET A 171 -10.37 16.56 6.11
C MET A 171 -10.68 15.08 6.19
N GLU A 172 -10.29 14.34 5.17
CA GLU A 172 -10.40 12.90 5.10
C GLU A 172 -9.02 12.27 5.10
N ARG A 173 -8.83 11.32 6.00
CA ARG A 173 -7.64 10.48 6.04
C ARG A 173 -8.01 9.06 5.63
N TYR A 174 -7.29 8.59 4.62
CA TYR A 174 -7.38 7.25 4.06
C TYR A 174 -6.15 6.42 4.46
N SER A 175 -6.28 5.10 4.45
CA SER A 175 -5.12 4.22 4.56
C SER A 175 -4.28 4.25 3.28
N TYR A 176 -3.03 3.76 3.37
CA TYR A 176 -2.08 3.75 2.25
C TYR A 176 -2.59 2.97 1.01
N ASP A 177 -3.53 2.04 1.20
CA ASP A 177 -4.03 1.17 0.14
C ASP A 177 -5.40 1.60 -0.40
N ALA A 178 -6.00 2.64 0.17
CA ALA A 178 -7.20 3.24 -0.40
C ALA A 178 -6.95 3.64 -1.85
N ARG A 179 -7.97 3.47 -2.71
CA ARG A 179 -7.87 3.72 -4.18
C ARG A 179 -7.17 5.04 -4.52
N VAL A 180 -7.47 6.09 -3.75
CA VAL A 180 -6.90 7.44 -3.92
C VAL A 180 -5.38 7.52 -3.70
N HIS A 181 -4.83 6.71 -2.80
CA HIS A 181 -3.39 6.61 -2.54
C HIS A 181 -2.73 5.58 -3.45
N SER A 182 -3.38 4.43 -3.65
CA SER A 182 -2.82 3.31 -4.40
C SER A 182 -2.77 3.55 -5.91
N TRP A 183 -3.70 4.32 -6.51
CA TRP A 183 -3.77 4.53 -7.97
C TRP A 183 -2.43 4.89 -8.62
N SER A 184 -1.69 5.82 -8.00
CA SER A 184 -0.38 6.26 -8.52
C SER A 184 0.62 5.10 -8.66
N ARG A 185 0.63 4.17 -7.69
CA ARG A 185 1.51 2.99 -7.70
C ARG A 185 1.16 2.03 -8.82
N PHE A 186 -0.13 1.73 -8.99
CA PHE A 186 -0.63 0.85 -10.04
C PHE A 186 -0.38 1.45 -11.43
N LEU A 187 -0.59 2.77 -11.58
CA LEU A 187 -0.31 3.49 -12.81
C LEU A 187 1.19 3.48 -13.16
N SER A 188 2.06 3.74 -12.19
CA SER A 188 3.51 3.66 -12.36
C SER A 188 3.96 2.25 -12.74
N ALA A 189 3.45 1.21 -12.08
CA ALA A 189 3.76 -0.19 -12.40
C ALA A 189 3.28 -0.64 -13.78
N ARG A 190 2.44 0.15 -14.45
CA ARG A 190 1.98 -0.07 -15.82
C ARG A 190 2.44 1.03 -16.78
N ASN A 191 3.51 1.76 -16.42
CA ASN A 191 4.13 2.79 -17.24
C ASN A 191 3.14 3.85 -17.77
N GLY A 192 2.15 4.22 -16.95
CA GLY A 192 1.11 5.18 -17.34
C GLY A 192 -0.03 4.59 -18.18
N ASN A 193 -0.05 3.29 -18.46
CA ASN A 193 -1.15 2.63 -19.15
C ASN A 193 -2.38 2.51 -18.23
N VAL A 194 -3.33 3.42 -18.40
CA VAL A 194 -4.55 3.53 -17.57
C VAL A 194 -5.40 2.26 -17.60
N PRO A 195 -5.76 1.67 -18.77
CA PRO A 195 -6.52 0.41 -18.80
C PRO A 195 -5.83 -0.72 -18.03
N SER A 196 -4.54 -0.97 -18.26
CA SER A 196 -3.81 -2.03 -17.56
C SER A 196 -3.67 -1.78 -16.05
N ALA A 197 -3.49 -0.52 -15.64
CA ALA A 197 -3.47 -0.15 -14.23
C ALA A 197 -4.84 -0.38 -13.57
N MET A 198 -5.93 -0.08 -14.29
CA MET A 198 -7.30 -0.34 -13.83
C MET A 198 -7.58 -1.84 -13.65
N THR A 199 -7.21 -2.66 -14.63
CA THR A 199 -7.34 -4.12 -14.50
C THR A 199 -6.54 -4.64 -13.30
N MET A 200 -5.33 -4.12 -13.09
CA MET A 200 -4.45 -4.53 -11.98
C MET A 200 -5.02 -4.13 -10.61
N ILE A 201 -5.54 -2.92 -10.45
CA ILE A 201 -6.13 -2.48 -9.17
C ILE A 201 -7.45 -3.22 -8.87
N GLN A 202 -8.26 -3.54 -9.88
CA GLN A 202 -9.46 -4.37 -9.71
C GLN A 202 -9.11 -5.80 -9.27
N ALA A 203 -8.07 -6.39 -9.88
CA ALA A 203 -7.57 -7.70 -9.47
C ALA A 203 -7.04 -7.69 -8.03
N HIS A 204 -6.31 -6.63 -7.65
CA HIS A 204 -5.86 -6.41 -6.28
C HIS A 204 -7.03 -6.29 -5.29
N GLU A 205 -8.07 -5.50 -5.61
CA GLU A 205 -9.26 -5.37 -4.78
C GLU A 205 -9.95 -6.72 -4.56
N ARG A 206 -10.06 -7.55 -5.61
CA ARG A 206 -10.60 -8.91 -5.51
C ARG A 206 -9.71 -9.78 -4.62
N TRP A 207 -8.41 -9.81 -4.90
CA TRP A 207 -7.44 -10.57 -4.11
C TRP A 207 -7.52 -10.19 -2.62
N ARG A 208 -7.57 -8.90 -2.28
CA ARG A 208 -7.73 -8.47 -0.89
C ARG A 208 -9.02 -9.00 -0.25
N SER A 209 -10.13 -8.97 -0.99
CA SER A 209 -11.41 -9.45 -0.47
C SER A 209 -11.43 -10.95 -0.19
N GLU A 210 -10.61 -11.72 -0.91
CA GLU A 210 -10.47 -13.17 -0.75
C GLU A 210 -9.39 -13.52 0.28
N TYR A 211 -8.31 -12.74 0.34
CA TYR A 211 -7.13 -13.02 1.17
C TYR A 211 -7.30 -12.54 2.62
N PHE A 212 -8.14 -11.53 2.86
CA PHE A 212 -8.40 -10.97 4.20
C PHE A 212 -9.84 -11.27 4.66
N PRO A 213 -10.05 -11.47 5.99
CA PRO A 213 -9.05 -11.42 7.06
C PRO A 213 -8.16 -12.67 7.09
N ILE A 214 -6.88 -12.47 7.45
CA ILE A 214 -5.96 -13.58 7.68
C ILE A 214 -6.22 -14.15 9.08
N ASP A 215 -6.48 -15.46 9.17
CA ASP A 215 -6.59 -16.14 10.46
C ASP A 215 -5.21 -16.22 11.13
N LEU A 216 -5.00 -15.33 12.09
CA LEU A 216 -3.75 -15.27 12.86
C LEU A 216 -3.60 -16.46 13.82
N THR A 217 -4.66 -17.22 14.11
CA THR A 217 -4.58 -18.37 15.03
C THR A 217 -4.18 -19.68 14.33
N ALA A 218 -4.11 -19.67 12.99
CA ALA A 218 -3.74 -20.84 12.20
C ALA A 218 -2.36 -21.38 12.62
N GLU A 219 -2.29 -22.68 12.91
CA GLU A 219 -1.11 -23.34 13.49
C GLU A 219 0.17 -23.13 12.65
N GLY A 220 0.07 -23.29 11.33
CA GLY A 220 1.22 -23.15 10.43
C GLY A 220 1.77 -21.71 10.38
N LEU A 221 0.88 -20.71 10.38
CA LEU A 221 1.25 -19.30 10.50
C LEU A 221 1.88 -19.01 11.87
N GLN A 222 1.26 -19.50 12.96
CA GLN A 222 1.81 -19.36 14.31
C GLN A 222 3.20 -19.99 14.42
N ARG A 223 3.45 -21.12 13.77
CA ARG A 223 4.77 -21.76 13.71
C ARG A 223 5.82 -20.84 13.06
N VAL A 224 5.48 -20.18 11.95
CA VAL A 224 6.38 -19.22 11.27
C VAL A 224 6.65 -17.99 12.15
N LEU A 225 5.62 -17.44 12.78
CA LEU A 225 5.70 -16.26 13.63
C LEU A 225 6.49 -16.53 14.92
N LYS A 226 6.18 -17.64 15.63
CA LYS A 226 6.90 -18.07 16.85
C LYS A 226 8.37 -18.35 16.60
N ALA A 227 8.71 -18.87 15.41
CA ALA A 227 10.10 -19.08 15.03
C ALA A 227 10.85 -17.75 14.78
N HIS A 228 10.14 -16.64 14.55
CA HIS A 228 10.71 -15.41 13.97
C HIS A 228 11.45 -15.72 12.66
N ALA A 229 10.83 -16.53 11.79
CA ALA A 229 11.38 -16.82 10.47
C ALA A 229 11.05 -15.70 9.46
N VAL A 230 9.95 -14.97 9.71
CA VAL A 230 9.64 -13.67 9.11
C VAL A 230 9.35 -12.71 10.25
N SER A 231 9.85 -11.47 10.19
CA SER A 231 9.60 -10.47 11.24
C SER A 231 9.70 -9.03 10.71
N GLU A 232 9.06 -8.11 11.42
CA GLU A 232 9.28 -6.67 11.25
C GLU A 232 10.55 -6.24 12.00
N ILE A 233 11.35 -5.42 11.33
CA ILE A 233 12.49 -4.72 11.92
C ILE A 233 12.31 -3.23 11.72
N ASP A 234 12.19 -2.55 12.85
CA ASP A 234 12.02 -1.12 12.93
C ASP A 234 13.25 -0.53 13.62
N VAL A 235 14.23 -0.17 12.79
CA VAL A 235 15.41 0.56 13.22
C VAL A 235 15.02 2.03 13.26
N THR A 236 14.74 2.55 14.44
CA THR A 236 14.51 3.99 14.59
C THR A 236 15.83 4.71 14.35
N HIS A 237 15.93 5.39 13.22
CA HIS A 237 17.13 6.14 12.87
C HIS A 237 17.12 7.53 13.52
N GLU A 238 18.27 7.94 14.06
CA GLU A 238 18.55 9.37 14.36
C GLU A 238 19.01 10.13 13.11
N SER A 239 19.16 9.46 11.95
CA SER A 239 19.64 10.08 10.72
C SER A 239 18.54 10.85 9.99
N GLU A 240 18.94 11.92 9.30
CA GLU A 240 18.05 12.76 8.48
C GLU A 240 17.49 12.05 7.23
N GLU A 241 18.05 10.91 6.83
CA GLU A 241 17.55 10.13 5.70
C GLU A 241 16.37 9.23 6.12
N ASP A 242 15.23 9.45 5.47
CA ASP A 242 13.98 8.68 5.64
C ASP A 242 14.14 7.30 5.01
N ILE A 243 14.74 6.36 5.75
CA ILE A 243 14.92 4.97 5.32
C ILE A 243 13.69 4.17 5.73
N SER A 244 13.10 3.45 4.77
CA SER A 244 11.92 2.64 5.04
C SER A 244 12.24 1.46 5.96
N ALA A 245 11.31 1.20 6.90
CA ALA A 245 11.34 0.01 7.74
C ALA A 245 11.41 -1.29 6.93
N CYS A 246 11.92 -2.34 7.57
CA CYS A 246 12.36 -3.55 6.86
C CYS A 246 11.60 -4.81 7.30
N VAL A 247 11.14 -5.61 6.34
CA VAL A 247 10.73 -6.99 6.60
C VAL A 247 11.95 -7.91 6.54
N TYR A 248 12.19 -8.62 7.63
CA TYR A 248 13.29 -9.57 7.80
C TYR A 248 12.84 -11.00 7.51
N ILE A 249 13.67 -11.75 6.79
CA ILE A 249 13.48 -13.19 6.54
C ILE A 249 14.74 -13.95 6.97
N ASP A 250 14.59 -14.88 7.91
CA ASP A 250 15.64 -15.82 8.30
C ASP A 250 15.45 -17.14 7.54
N PHE A 251 16.21 -17.33 6.46
CA PHE A 251 16.07 -18.52 5.62
C PHE A 251 16.57 -19.79 6.31
N ALA A 252 17.51 -19.70 7.25
CA ALA A 252 17.98 -20.87 8.00
C ALA A 252 16.85 -21.40 8.89
N LYS A 253 16.10 -20.50 9.54
CA LYS A 253 14.89 -20.89 10.28
C LYS A 253 13.81 -21.43 9.36
N LEU A 254 13.57 -20.82 8.21
CA LEU A 254 12.61 -21.36 7.23
C LEU A 254 13.00 -22.77 6.77
N GLN A 255 14.30 -23.04 6.57
CA GLN A 255 14.79 -24.39 6.27
C GLN A 255 14.54 -25.36 7.43
N SER A 256 14.68 -24.92 8.68
CA SER A 256 14.44 -25.77 9.86
C SER A 256 12.96 -26.12 10.09
N LEU A 257 12.04 -25.29 9.58
CA LEU A 257 10.59 -25.54 9.66
C LEU A 257 10.07 -26.50 8.58
N ARG A 258 10.92 -26.88 7.63
CA ARG A 258 10.53 -27.78 6.54
C ARG A 258 10.33 -29.19 7.05
N SER A 259 9.38 -29.86 6.42
CA SER A 259 9.24 -31.30 6.55
C SER A 259 9.78 -32.02 5.32
N VAL A 260 9.79 -33.35 5.39
CA VAL A 260 10.16 -34.21 4.27
C VAL A 260 9.03 -34.27 3.22
N ASP A 261 7.80 -33.93 3.60
CA ASP A 261 6.63 -33.96 2.73
C ASP A 261 6.56 -32.70 1.85
N ILE A 262 6.32 -32.88 0.55
CA ILE A 262 6.24 -31.79 -0.43
C ILE A 262 4.99 -30.94 -0.17
N ASP A 263 3.87 -31.55 0.18
CA ASP A 263 2.59 -30.84 0.36
C ASP A 263 2.63 -29.95 1.61
N GLU A 264 3.25 -30.44 2.68
CA GLU A 264 3.50 -29.65 3.88
C GLU A 264 4.45 -28.47 3.64
N ASN A 265 5.41 -28.62 2.72
CA ASN A 265 6.31 -27.52 2.32
C ASN A 265 5.59 -26.45 1.49
N ASP A 266 4.59 -26.82 0.70
CA ASP A 266 3.73 -25.87 -0.01
C ASP A 266 2.84 -25.08 0.94
N ALA A 267 2.26 -25.75 1.93
CA ALA A 267 1.48 -25.10 2.99
C ALA A 267 2.36 -24.14 3.82
N LEU A 268 3.58 -24.56 4.18
CA LEU A 268 4.56 -23.68 4.83
C LEU A 268 4.85 -22.45 3.97
N ALA A 269 4.99 -22.60 2.65
CA ALA A 269 5.22 -21.45 1.77
C ALA A 269 4.05 -20.45 1.81
N ASP A 270 2.80 -20.93 1.88
CA ASP A 270 1.62 -20.07 1.98
C ASP A 270 1.56 -19.35 3.33
N ASP A 271 1.94 -20.01 4.42
CA ASP A 271 2.02 -19.39 5.75
C ASP A 271 3.15 -18.35 5.85
N VAL A 272 4.28 -18.59 5.18
CA VAL A 272 5.36 -17.60 5.04
C VAL A 272 4.87 -16.37 4.28
N ILE A 273 4.11 -16.55 3.20
CA ILE A 273 3.53 -15.44 2.43
C ILE A 273 2.55 -14.65 3.29
N LYS A 274 1.68 -15.31 4.06
CA LYS A 274 0.76 -14.64 5.00
C LYS A 274 1.53 -13.80 6.01
N ALA A 275 2.59 -14.35 6.63
CA ALA A 275 3.43 -13.60 7.56
C ALA A 275 4.08 -12.39 6.87
N PHE A 276 4.57 -12.55 5.64
CA PHE A 276 5.17 -11.47 4.86
C PHE A 276 4.17 -10.37 4.50
N VAL A 277 2.93 -10.75 4.15
CA VAL A 277 1.82 -9.82 3.91
C VAL A 277 1.48 -9.06 5.19
N ILE A 278 1.33 -9.73 6.34
CA ILE A 278 1.02 -9.09 7.63
C ILE A 278 2.05 -8.01 7.98
N TYR A 279 3.34 -8.34 7.90
CA TYR A 279 4.38 -7.37 8.22
C TYR A 279 4.49 -6.27 7.16
N THR A 280 4.31 -6.58 5.88
CA THR A 280 4.31 -5.54 4.83
C THR A 280 3.14 -4.57 5.02
N GLU A 281 1.92 -5.06 5.25
CA GLU A 281 0.74 -4.23 5.56
C GLU A 281 1.00 -3.35 6.79
N THR A 282 1.55 -3.93 7.84
CA THR A 282 1.88 -3.22 9.09
C THR A 282 2.89 -2.09 8.83
N LEU A 283 3.93 -2.34 8.03
CA LEU A 283 4.95 -1.35 7.70
C LEU A 283 4.41 -0.24 6.80
N LEU A 284 3.69 -0.60 5.74
CA LEU A 284 3.13 0.39 4.80
C LEU A 284 2.09 1.28 5.50
N ALA A 285 1.31 0.73 6.45
CA ALA A 285 0.38 1.50 7.26
C ALA A 285 1.06 2.52 8.21
N LYS A 286 2.34 2.30 8.55
CA LYS A 286 3.15 3.21 9.37
C LYS A 286 3.95 4.21 8.54
N SER A 287 3.93 4.12 7.21
CA SER A 287 4.69 5.01 6.32
C SER A 287 4.39 6.49 6.60
N ALA A 288 5.44 7.31 6.62
CA ALA A 288 5.32 8.76 6.78
C ALA A 288 4.56 9.41 5.60
N ASP A 289 4.78 8.90 4.38
CA ASP A 289 4.00 9.24 3.20
C ASP A 289 3.10 8.05 2.80
N PRO A 290 1.78 8.11 3.09
CA PRO A 290 0.86 7.03 2.74
C PRO A 290 0.62 6.91 1.22
N ARG A 291 1.08 7.87 0.41
CA ARG A 291 0.92 7.84 -1.06
C ARG A 291 2.05 7.17 -1.79
N ARG A 292 3.21 7.22 -1.16
CA ARG A 292 4.42 6.56 -1.63
C ARG A 292 4.95 5.67 -0.51
N PRO A 293 4.11 4.77 0.03
CA PRO A 293 4.54 3.93 1.12
C PRO A 293 5.61 2.99 0.60
N LYS A 294 6.72 2.94 1.33
CA LYS A 294 7.88 2.15 0.98
C LYS A 294 8.23 1.20 2.10
N SER A 295 8.74 0.04 1.74
CA SER A 295 9.34 -0.91 2.67
C SER A 295 10.60 -1.52 2.06
N CYS A 296 11.56 -1.80 2.92
CA CYS A 296 12.73 -2.59 2.59
C CYS A 296 12.49 -4.07 2.94
N GLN A 297 13.28 -4.95 2.33
CA GLN A 297 13.26 -6.38 2.64
C GLN A 297 14.70 -6.87 2.84
N PHE A 298 14.96 -7.59 3.93
CA PHE A 298 16.26 -8.18 4.21
C PHE A 298 16.13 -9.70 4.29
N VAL A 299 16.82 -10.37 3.37
CA VAL A 299 16.85 -11.81 3.25
C VAL A 299 18.17 -12.31 3.83
N ASP A 300 18.09 -12.84 5.05
CA ASP A 300 19.22 -13.41 5.77
C ASP A 300 19.44 -14.87 5.35
N LEU A 301 20.57 -15.10 4.70
CA LEU A 301 21.03 -16.39 4.22
C LEU A 301 22.12 -16.98 5.13
N THR A 302 22.36 -16.38 6.30
CA THR A 302 23.35 -16.86 7.25
C THR A 302 22.96 -18.24 7.74
N GLY A 303 23.87 -19.22 7.63
CA GLY A 303 23.62 -20.60 8.06
C GLY A 303 22.76 -21.42 7.11
N VAL A 304 22.36 -20.88 5.95
CA VAL A 304 21.60 -21.61 4.94
C VAL A 304 22.45 -22.72 4.32
N SER A 305 21.92 -23.94 4.33
CA SER A 305 22.58 -25.09 3.69
C SER A 305 22.28 -25.11 2.19
N LEU A 306 23.34 -25.10 1.38
CA LEU A 306 23.24 -25.16 -0.09
C LEU A 306 22.67 -26.49 -0.59
N LYS A 307 22.88 -27.58 0.17
CA LYS A 307 22.35 -28.90 -0.19
C LYS A 307 20.82 -28.90 -0.17
N GLN A 308 20.21 -28.01 0.61
CA GLN A 308 18.76 -27.86 0.71
C GLN A 308 18.21 -26.74 -0.19
N GLY A 309 19.09 -25.99 -0.86
CA GLY A 309 18.77 -24.97 -1.86
C GLY A 309 17.98 -23.75 -1.33
N VAL A 310 18.06 -22.65 -2.09
CA VAL A 310 17.10 -21.55 -2.01
C VAL A 310 15.86 -21.99 -2.77
N HIS A 311 14.69 -21.93 -2.13
CA HIS A 311 13.46 -22.48 -2.72
C HIS A 311 12.89 -21.51 -3.76
N ALA A 312 13.26 -21.71 -5.04
CA ALA A 312 12.76 -20.90 -6.15
C ALA A 312 11.22 -20.83 -6.17
N ARG A 313 10.52 -21.88 -5.72
CA ARG A 313 9.05 -21.89 -5.60
C ARG A 313 8.53 -20.89 -4.59
N LEU A 314 9.16 -20.77 -3.41
CA LEU A 314 8.75 -19.77 -2.41
C LEU A 314 9.00 -18.35 -2.93
N LEU A 315 10.17 -18.10 -3.53
CA LEU A 315 10.47 -16.80 -4.16
C LEU A 315 9.49 -16.46 -5.28
N LYS A 316 9.11 -17.45 -6.11
CA LYS A 316 8.12 -17.27 -7.17
C LYS A 316 6.73 -17.00 -6.62
N LYS A 317 6.30 -17.69 -5.56
CA LYS A 317 5.03 -17.40 -4.89
C LYS A 317 5.04 -16.00 -4.26
N LEU A 318 6.11 -15.62 -3.55
CA LEU A 318 6.28 -14.26 -3.00
C LEU A 318 6.18 -13.21 -4.12
N TYR A 319 6.91 -13.35 -5.21
CA TYR A 319 6.80 -12.42 -6.33
C TYR A 319 5.39 -12.40 -6.96
N GLY A 320 4.78 -13.57 -7.14
CA GLY A 320 3.41 -13.70 -7.64
C GLY A 320 2.36 -13.05 -6.73
N THR A 321 2.62 -12.93 -5.44
CA THR A 321 1.77 -12.17 -4.51
C THR A 321 2.11 -10.68 -4.52
N PHE A 322 3.38 -10.31 -4.45
CA PHE A 322 3.80 -8.91 -4.21
C PHE A 322 3.79 -8.04 -5.45
N GLU A 323 4.20 -8.55 -6.60
CA GLU A 323 4.23 -7.75 -7.83
C GLU A 323 2.83 -7.25 -8.26
N PRO A 324 1.76 -8.09 -8.27
CA PRO A 324 0.43 -7.62 -8.66
C PRO A 324 -0.29 -6.82 -7.57
N ASN A 325 -0.07 -7.11 -6.29
CA ASN A 325 -0.88 -6.55 -5.19
C ASN A 325 -0.17 -5.41 -4.44
N TYR A 326 1.16 -5.35 -4.50
CA TYR A 326 1.96 -4.32 -3.85
C TYR A 326 2.91 -3.63 -4.85
N PRO A 327 2.40 -3.15 -6.01
CA PRO A 327 3.24 -2.45 -6.97
C PRO A 327 3.86 -1.22 -6.33
N GLU A 328 5.11 -0.96 -6.70
CA GLU A 328 5.86 0.22 -6.28
C GLU A 328 5.93 0.46 -4.77
N THR A 329 5.78 -0.56 -3.92
CA THR A 329 6.01 -0.43 -2.46
C THR A 329 7.41 -0.90 -2.06
N LEU A 330 8.03 -1.81 -2.81
CA LEU A 330 9.42 -2.22 -2.56
C LEU A 330 10.36 -1.06 -2.87
N GLU A 331 11.15 -0.66 -1.86
CA GLU A 331 12.27 0.27 -2.01
C GLU A 331 13.54 -0.49 -2.38
N LYS A 332 13.98 -1.40 -1.50
CA LYS A 332 15.15 -2.25 -1.69
C LYS A 332 14.91 -3.65 -1.13
N MET A 333 15.49 -4.66 -1.79
CA MET A 333 15.61 -6.00 -1.25
C MET A 333 17.09 -6.35 -1.15
N VAL A 334 17.57 -6.66 0.04
CA VAL A 334 18.97 -7.03 0.28
C VAL A 334 19.05 -8.51 0.64
N MET A 335 19.84 -9.28 -0.10
CA MET A 335 20.12 -10.69 0.18
C MET A 335 21.56 -10.83 0.69
N TYR A 336 21.72 -11.31 1.91
CA TYR A 336 23.01 -11.38 2.60
C TYR A 336 23.10 -12.58 3.57
N PRO A 337 24.26 -13.24 3.70
CA PRO A 337 25.42 -13.15 2.81
C PRO A 337 25.18 -14.02 1.57
N VAL A 338 25.47 -13.47 0.38
CA VAL A 338 25.51 -14.25 -0.87
C VAL A 338 26.95 -14.31 -1.38
N PRO A 339 27.65 -15.45 -1.21
CA PRO A 339 28.99 -15.62 -1.74
C PRO A 339 29.03 -15.35 -3.25
N LYS A 340 30.08 -14.71 -3.74
CA LYS A 340 30.22 -14.34 -5.17
C LYS A 340 29.99 -15.50 -6.13
N ILE A 341 30.39 -16.72 -5.77
CA ILE A 341 30.19 -17.93 -6.59
C ILE A 341 28.71 -18.30 -6.76
N MET A 342 27.84 -17.84 -5.87
CA MET A 342 26.39 -18.09 -5.89
C MET A 342 25.59 -16.96 -6.51
N ALA A 343 26.19 -15.79 -6.71
CA ALA A 343 25.49 -14.66 -7.30
C ALA A 343 24.86 -15.02 -8.65
N SER A 344 25.52 -15.85 -9.47
CA SER A 344 24.97 -16.34 -10.73
C SER A 344 23.73 -17.23 -10.54
N ALA A 345 23.75 -18.14 -9.57
CA ALA A 345 22.61 -19.00 -9.25
C ALA A 345 21.42 -18.21 -8.71
N VAL A 346 21.68 -17.23 -7.82
CA VAL A 346 20.63 -16.32 -7.32
C VAL A 346 20.05 -15.48 -8.45
N ASN A 347 20.89 -14.92 -9.32
CA ASN A 347 20.41 -14.17 -10.49
C ASN A 347 19.57 -15.04 -11.44
N ALA A 348 19.95 -16.30 -11.66
CA ALA A 348 19.18 -17.23 -12.47
C ALA A 348 17.81 -17.54 -11.84
N MET A 349 17.77 -17.73 -10.51
CA MET A 349 16.51 -17.93 -9.78
C MET A 349 15.58 -16.72 -9.88
N LEU A 350 16.12 -15.50 -10.03
CA LEU A 350 15.35 -14.26 -10.15
C LEU A 350 15.04 -13.87 -11.61
N SER A 351 15.26 -14.78 -12.56
CA SER A 351 15.01 -14.51 -13.98
C SER A 351 13.55 -14.16 -14.30
N PHE A 352 12.60 -14.60 -13.47
CA PHE A 352 11.17 -14.29 -13.59
C PHE A 352 10.80 -12.88 -13.09
N VAL A 353 11.69 -12.21 -12.34
CA VAL A 353 11.45 -10.86 -11.80
C VAL A 353 11.66 -9.84 -12.90
N ASN A 354 10.73 -8.89 -13.07
CA ASN A 354 10.88 -7.84 -14.07
C ASN A 354 12.12 -6.95 -13.82
N GLU A 355 12.61 -6.30 -14.86
CA GLU A 355 13.88 -5.54 -14.81
C GLU A 355 13.85 -4.39 -13.78
N ASN A 356 12.73 -3.68 -13.67
CA ASN A 356 12.58 -2.55 -12.74
C ASN A 356 12.66 -3.01 -11.29
N THR A 357 11.95 -4.09 -10.95
CA THR A 357 12.00 -4.71 -9.62
C THR A 357 13.38 -5.29 -9.34
N ARG A 358 14.03 -5.93 -10.33
CA ARG A 358 15.37 -6.52 -10.17
C ARG A 358 16.46 -5.47 -9.87
N LYS A 359 16.33 -4.23 -10.36
CA LYS A 359 17.25 -3.13 -10.02
C LYS A 359 17.23 -2.77 -8.53
N LYS A 360 16.18 -3.15 -7.80
CA LYS A 360 16.04 -2.94 -6.36
C LYS A 360 16.71 -4.04 -5.53
N PHE A 361 17.25 -5.09 -6.16
CA PHE A 361 17.85 -6.24 -5.49
C PHE A 361 19.34 -6.01 -5.29
N ILE A 362 19.79 -6.12 -4.05
CA ILE A 362 21.19 -6.03 -3.65
C ILE A 362 21.62 -7.41 -3.16
N ILE A 363 22.42 -8.09 -3.97
CA ILE A 363 22.93 -9.44 -3.70
C ILE A 363 24.39 -9.28 -3.29
N THR A 364 24.71 -9.48 -2.01
CA THR A 364 26.04 -9.13 -1.48
C THR A 364 26.49 -10.06 -0.36
N ASP A 365 27.80 -10.24 -0.22
CA ASP A 365 28.47 -10.82 0.96
C ASP A 365 29.13 -9.76 1.85
N ASP A 366 29.00 -8.48 1.51
CA ASP A 366 29.58 -7.34 2.22
C ASP A 366 28.57 -6.66 3.15
N LEU A 367 28.84 -6.72 4.46
CA LEU A 367 28.00 -6.10 5.50
C LEU A 367 27.99 -4.57 5.40
N VAL A 368 29.06 -3.94 4.93
CA VAL A 368 29.12 -2.48 4.74
C VAL A 368 28.10 -2.05 3.69
N VAL A 369 27.95 -2.84 2.62
CA VAL A 369 26.94 -2.60 1.59
C VAL A 369 25.53 -2.76 2.17
N VAL A 370 25.28 -3.81 2.96
CA VAL A 370 23.99 -3.97 3.66
C VAL A 370 23.65 -2.75 4.51
N CYS A 371 24.60 -2.32 5.35
CA CYS A 371 24.43 -1.17 6.25
C CYS A 371 24.16 0.11 5.48
N LYS A 372 24.89 0.35 4.38
CA LYS A 372 24.67 1.52 3.53
C LYS A 372 23.29 1.48 2.89
N GLU A 373 22.89 0.35 2.31
CA GLU A 373 21.67 0.27 1.52
C GLU A 373 20.40 0.29 2.39
N LEU A 374 20.46 -0.28 3.60
CA LEU A 374 19.37 -0.27 4.59
C LEU A 374 19.54 0.80 5.66
N GLY A 375 20.55 1.67 5.53
CA GLY A 375 20.89 2.71 6.49
C GLY A 375 21.21 2.25 7.92
N TRP A 376 21.52 0.97 8.11
CA TRP A 376 21.86 0.43 9.44
C TRP A 376 23.23 0.91 9.92
N ASN A 377 23.37 1.04 11.25
CA ASN A 377 24.64 1.43 11.85
C ASN A 377 25.56 0.22 12.02
N ILE A 378 26.63 0.15 11.23
CA ILE A 378 27.58 -0.97 11.26
C ILE A 378 28.19 -1.20 12.64
N LYS A 379 28.52 -0.13 13.38
CA LYS A 379 29.11 -0.25 14.73
C LYS A 379 28.12 -0.89 15.70
N GLU A 380 26.83 -0.67 15.52
CA GLU A 380 25.81 -1.31 16.33
C GLU A 380 25.71 -2.81 16.03
N ILE A 381 25.79 -3.21 14.76
CA ILE A 381 25.82 -4.63 14.37
C ILE A 381 27.06 -5.32 14.95
N GLU A 382 28.22 -4.67 14.87
CA GLU A 382 29.47 -5.16 15.47
C GLU A 382 29.35 -5.32 16.99
N ASN A 383 28.73 -4.35 17.68
CA ASN A 383 28.46 -4.43 19.12
C ASN A 383 27.47 -5.57 19.48
N CYS A 384 26.55 -5.90 18.58
CA CYS A 384 25.67 -7.08 18.73
C CYS A 384 26.38 -8.40 18.39
N GLY A 385 27.62 -8.35 17.90
CA GLY A 385 28.46 -9.48 17.53
C GLY A 385 28.09 -10.19 16.23
N SER A 386 26.90 -9.95 15.68
CA SER A 386 26.42 -10.53 14.42
C SER A 386 25.18 -9.81 13.91
N VAL A 387 24.87 -10.00 12.62
CA VAL A 387 23.59 -9.59 12.02
C VAL A 387 22.42 -10.18 12.80
N ASN A 388 22.43 -11.49 13.09
CA ASN A 388 21.34 -12.14 13.84
C ASN A 388 21.15 -11.55 15.24
N GLY A 389 22.26 -11.20 15.93
CA GLY A 389 22.22 -10.49 17.20
C GLY A 389 21.58 -9.10 17.09
N TYR A 390 21.93 -8.36 16.04
CA TYR A 390 21.31 -7.06 15.75
C TYR A 390 19.82 -7.20 15.44
N MET A 391 19.42 -8.19 14.63
CA MET A 391 18.00 -8.43 14.32
C MET A 391 17.22 -8.68 15.60
N LYS A 392 17.69 -9.60 16.47
CA LYS A 392 17.05 -9.89 17.76
C LYS A 392 16.87 -8.67 18.64
N LYS A 393 17.82 -7.73 18.63
CA LYS A 393 17.73 -6.48 19.38
C LYS A 393 16.58 -5.58 18.89
N HIS A 394 16.31 -5.56 17.58
CA HIS A 394 15.36 -4.65 16.93
C HIS A 394 14.02 -5.30 16.55
N LEU A 395 13.77 -6.55 16.96
CA LEU A 395 12.47 -7.21 16.80
C LEU A 395 11.42 -6.51 17.69
N LYS A 396 10.56 -5.67 17.10
CA LYS A 396 9.48 -4.98 17.85
C LYS A 396 8.16 -5.76 17.88
N HIS A 397 7.72 -6.27 16.73
CA HIS A 397 6.34 -6.69 16.52
C HIS A 397 6.15 -8.19 16.24
N GLY A 398 7.22 -8.99 16.40
CA GLY A 398 7.10 -10.45 16.36
C GLY A 398 6.04 -10.98 17.32
N LEU A 399 5.94 -10.40 18.52
CA LEU A 399 5.17 -10.96 19.62
C LEU A 399 3.68 -10.57 19.60
N SER A 400 3.29 -9.45 18.98
CA SER A 400 1.87 -9.02 18.99
C SER A 400 0.95 -9.91 18.16
N PHE A 401 1.52 -10.75 17.29
CA PHE A 401 0.79 -11.71 16.46
C PHE A 401 1.02 -13.16 16.89
N VAL A 402 1.73 -13.38 17.99
CA VAL A 402 1.99 -14.72 18.53
C VAL A 402 0.95 -15.01 19.62
N PHE A 403 0.21 -16.10 19.44
CA PHE A 403 -0.79 -16.58 20.38
C PHE A 403 -0.33 -17.91 20.99
N ASP A 404 -0.52 -18.08 22.29
CA ASP A 404 -0.10 -19.29 23.02
C ASP A 404 -0.93 -20.52 22.66
#